data_AF-A0A142Y5A2-F1
#
_entry.id   AF-A0A142Y5A2-F1
#
_cell.length_a   1.000
_cell.length_b   1.000
_cell.length_c   1.000
_cell.angle_alpha   90.00
_cell.angle_beta   90.00
_cell.angle_gamma   90.00
#
_symmetry.space_group_name_H-M   'P 1'
#
loop_
_entity.id
_entity.type
_entity.pdbx_description
1 polymer ?
#
loop_
_entity_poly.entity_id
_entity_poly.type
_entity_poly.pdbx_seq_one_letter_code
_entity_poly.pdbx_strand_id
1 'polypeptide(L)'
;MGWFNKTPPELLYIGARVTRIFGLMPEVVYLDSSGKLVKRKETHYSESVERFFQLERHSHHSRENSVAIHISDISRSLAHEFFGNCEVMVWESDFDCFMYWHESIKSLECMETRFR
;
A
#
# COMPACT_ATOMS: atom_id res chain seq x y z
N MET A 1 34.53 -5.87 30.23
CA MET A 1 33.12 -6.30 30.03
C MET A 1 32.40 -5.20 29.27
N GLY A 2 32.30 -5.30 27.93
CA GLY A 2 31.53 -4.38 27.09
C GLY A 2 30.37 -5.15 26.48
N TRP A 3 29.40 -5.52 27.31
CA TRP A 3 28.23 -6.27 26.87
C TRP A 3 27.28 -5.33 26.12
N PHE A 4 27.19 -5.54 24.80
CA PHE A 4 26.00 -5.31 23.98
C PHE A 4 25.29 -3.95 24.05
N ASN A 5 25.95 -2.87 23.63
CA ASN A 5 25.21 -1.78 22.98
C ASN A 5 24.93 -2.18 21.53
N LYS A 6 24.07 -3.20 21.33
CA LYS A 6 23.44 -3.37 20.02
C LYS A 6 22.51 -2.18 19.85
N THR A 7 22.77 -1.34 18.85
CA THR A 7 21.84 -0.30 18.41
C THR A 7 20.45 -0.94 18.30
N PRO A 8 19.41 -0.33 18.90
CA PRO A 8 18.06 -0.89 18.80
C PRO A 8 17.71 -1.14 17.33
N PRO A 9 17.05 -2.27 17.02
CA PRO A 9 16.69 -2.60 15.65
C PRO A 9 15.84 -1.46 15.08
N GLU A 10 16.32 -0.88 13.98
CA GLU A 10 15.58 0.15 13.26
C GLU A 10 14.33 -0.50 12.65
N LEU A 11 13.16 0.07 12.93
CA LEU A 11 11.90 -0.36 12.36
C LEU A 11 11.64 0.38 11.04
N LEU A 12 11.22 -0.37 10.04
CA LEU A 12 10.83 0.10 8.72
C LEU A 12 9.33 -0.11 8.54
N TYR A 13 8.66 0.90 8.00
CA TYR A 13 7.23 0.84 7.67
C TYR A 13 7.11 0.78 6.16
N ILE A 14 6.52 -0.29 5.64
CA ILE A 14 6.40 -0.50 4.20
C ILE A 14 4.91 -0.56 3.84
N GLY A 15 4.50 0.30 2.91
CA GLY A 15 3.18 0.27 2.33
C GLY A 15 3.18 -0.51 1.02
N ALA A 16 2.10 -1.22 0.75
CA ALA A 16 1.88 -1.87 -0.52
C ALA A 16 0.44 -1.67 -0.99
N ARG A 17 0.27 -1.41 -2.29
CA ARG A 17 -1.01 -1.30 -2.97
C ARG A 17 -1.01 -2.26 -4.16
N VAL A 18 -2.03 -3.10 -4.22
CA VAL A 18 -2.32 -3.91 -5.39
C VAL A 18 -3.55 -3.35 -6.06
N THR A 19 -3.41 -2.95 -7.32
CA THR A 19 -4.49 -2.38 -8.13
C THR A 19 -4.86 -3.37 -9.23
N ARG A 20 -6.04 -3.97 -9.15
CA ARG A 20 -6.58 -4.83 -10.20
C ARG A 20 -7.29 -3.97 -11.25
N ILE A 21 -6.96 -4.17 -12.52
CA ILE A 21 -7.54 -3.43 -13.65
C ILE A 21 -8.55 -4.34 -14.36
N PHE A 22 -9.85 -4.03 -14.24
CA PHE A 22 -10.94 -4.83 -14.82
C PHE A 22 -11.24 -4.50 -16.29
N GLY A 23 -10.71 -3.38 -16.80
CA GLY A 23 -10.87 -2.98 -18.20
C GLY A 23 -11.31 -1.51 -18.36
N LEU A 24 -11.64 -1.14 -19.60
CA LEU A 24 -12.06 0.21 -19.96
C LEU A 24 -13.49 0.49 -19.47
N MET A 25 -13.67 1.58 -18.72
CA MET A 25 -14.99 2.12 -18.44
C MET A 25 -15.53 2.81 -19.70
N PRO A 26 -16.83 2.73 -19.99
CA PRO A 26 -17.42 3.52 -21.06
C PRO A 26 -17.16 5.02 -20.82
N GLU A 27 -16.98 5.78 -21.91
CA GLU A 27 -16.75 7.23 -21.83
C GLU A 27 -17.84 7.90 -20.98
N VAL A 28 -17.47 8.44 -19.82
CA VAL A 28 -18.39 9.21 -18.99
C VAL A 28 -18.43 10.63 -19.53
N VAL A 29 -19.63 11.06 -19.91
CA VAL A 29 -19.91 12.45 -20.28
C VAL A 29 -20.42 13.16 -19.03
N TYR A 30 -19.75 14.23 -18.64
CA TYR A 30 -20.16 15.07 -17.51
C TYR A 30 -20.13 16.55 -17.89
N LEU A 31 -20.83 17.37 -17.12
CA LEU A 31 -20.75 18.82 -17.21
C LEU A 31 -19.61 19.29 -16.32
N ASP A 32 -18.63 19.98 -16.89
CA ASP A 32 -17.61 20.65 -16.09
C ASP A 32 -18.18 21.85 -15.32
N SER A 33 -17.36 22.50 -14.49
CA SER A 33 -17.76 23.68 -13.73
C SER A 33 -18.16 24.89 -14.60
N SER A 34 -17.89 24.85 -15.90
CA SER A 34 -18.31 25.85 -16.88
C SER A 34 -19.62 25.48 -17.62
N GLY A 35 -20.20 24.32 -17.30
CA GLY A 35 -21.40 23.81 -17.97
C GLY A 35 -21.14 23.22 -19.36
N LYS A 36 -19.88 22.95 -19.71
CA LYS A 36 -19.55 22.28 -20.98
C LYS A 36 -19.56 20.77 -20.79
N LEU A 37 -20.09 20.06 -21.80
CA LEU A 37 -20.01 18.61 -21.88
C LEU A 37 -18.56 18.21 -22.16
N VAL A 38 -17.93 17.59 -21.18
CA VAL A 38 -16.57 17.06 -21.26
C VAL A 38 -16.63 15.54 -21.18
N LYS A 39 -15.86 14.87 -22.04
CA LYS A 39 -15.65 13.43 -22.00
C LYS A 39 -14.41 13.14 -21.15
N ARG A 40 -14.56 12.36 -20.08
CA ARG A 40 -13.39 11.83 -19.36
C ARG A 40 -12.85 10.63 -20.14
N LYS A 41 -11.66 10.76 -20.71
CA LYS A 41 -11.09 9.75 -21.62
C LYS A 41 -10.29 8.63 -20.94
N GLU A 42 -10.16 8.68 -19.61
CA GLU A 42 -9.40 7.69 -18.86
C GLU A 42 -10.08 7.41 -17.54
N THR A 43 -10.81 6.31 -17.47
CA THR A 43 -11.15 5.66 -16.21
C THR A 43 -11.16 4.18 -16.50
N HIS A 44 -10.12 3.45 -16.13
CA HIS A 44 -10.25 2.00 -16.04
C HIS A 44 -11.03 1.70 -14.77
N TYR A 45 -11.88 0.67 -14.78
CA TYR A 45 -12.38 0.17 -13.51
C TYR A 45 -11.22 -0.49 -12.78
N SER A 46 -10.86 0.06 -11.63
CA SER A 46 -9.82 -0.48 -10.78
C SER A 46 -10.32 -0.69 -9.37
N GLU A 47 -9.94 -1.81 -8.77
CA GLU A 47 -10.05 -2.04 -7.33
C GLU A 47 -8.65 -2.07 -6.75
N SER A 48 -8.45 -1.37 -5.64
CA SER A 48 -7.17 -1.33 -4.94
C SER A 48 -7.30 -1.93 -3.55
N VAL A 49 -6.38 -2.81 -3.22
CA VAL A 49 -6.19 -3.33 -1.85
C VAL A 49 -4.86 -2.82 -1.33
N GLU A 50 -4.87 -2.25 -0.13
CA GLU A 50 -3.66 -1.76 0.54
C GLU A 50 -3.31 -2.63 1.75
N ARG A 51 -2.01 -2.80 1.97
CA ARG A 51 -1.45 -3.49 3.14
C ARG A 51 -0.25 -2.72 3.67
N PHE A 52 -0.10 -2.74 4.98
CA PHE A 52 0.97 -2.07 5.69
C PHE A 52 1.75 -3.08 6.52
N PHE A 53 3.07 -3.00 6.43
CA PHE A 53 3.99 -3.92 7.09
C PHE A 53 4.92 -3.13 8.03
N GLN A 54 5.11 -3.65 9.23
CA GLN A 54 6.15 -3.20 10.15
C GLN A 54 7.23 -4.27 10.20
N LEU A 55 8.43 -3.93 9.74
CA LEU A 55 9.54 -4.86 9.56
C LEU A 55 10.81 -4.35 10.23
N GLU A 56 11.61 -5.26 10.77
CA GLU A 56 12.94 -4.90 11.26
C GLU A 56 13.91 -4.73 10.09
N ARG A 57 14.79 -3.73 10.20
CA ARG A 57 15.93 -3.58 9.30
C ARG A 57 16.86 -4.78 9.44
N HIS A 58 17.37 -5.27 8.32
CA HIS A 58 18.39 -6.31 8.33
C HIS A 58 19.69 -5.79 9.00
N SER A 59 20.14 -6.48 10.04
CA SER A 59 21.24 -6.04 10.93
C SER A 59 22.58 -5.80 10.23
N HIS A 60 22.83 -6.43 9.09
CA HIS A 60 24.10 -6.38 8.36
C HIS A 60 24.03 -5.61 7.03
N HIS A 61 22.88 -5.02 6.69
CA HIS A 61 22.71 -4.28 5.46
C HIS A 61 22.53 -2.77 5.73
N SER A 62 22.89 -1.95 4.73
CA SER A 62 22.48 -0.55 4.75
C SER A 62 20.94 -0.46 4.79
N ARG A 63 20.44 0.68 5.26
CA ARG A 63 18.99 0.92 5.31
C ARG A 63 18.38 0.81 3.91
N GLU A 64 18.98 1.48 2.93
CA GLU A 64 18.56 1.45 1.52
C GLU A 64 18.48 0.02 0.96
N ASN A 65 19.52 -0.80 1.21
CA ASN A 65 19.51 -2.20 0.77
C ASN A 65 18.46 -3.02 1.49
N SER A 66 18.25 -2.78 2.79
CA SER A 66 17.22 -3.49 3.57
C SER A 66 15.81 -3.17 3.06
N VAL A 67 15.54 -1.90 2.76
CA VAL A 67 14.28 -1.44 2.17
C VAL A 67 14.09 -2.08 0.80
N ALA A 68 15.11 -2.07 -0.06
CA ALA A 68 15.04 -2.67 -1.38
C ALA A 68 14.75 -4.17 -1.34
N ILE A 69 15.36 -4.91 -0.40
CA ILE A 69 15.09 -6.34 -0.19
C ILE A 69 13.63 -6.54 0.23
N HIS A 70 13.17 -5.83 1.26
CA HIS A 70 11.78 -5.95 1.74
C HIS A 70 10.76 -5.59 0.65
N ILE A 71 11.00 -4.51 -0.11
CA ILE A 71 10.15 -4.11 -1.24
C ILE A 71 10.10 -5.21 -2.29
N SER A 72 11.24 -5.79 -2.67
CA SER A 72 11.32 -6.88 -3.64
C SER A 72 10.54 -8.12 -3.17
N ASP A 73 10.72 -8.51 -1.90
CA ASP A 73 10.10 -9.71 -1.35
C ASP A 73 8.58 -9.56 -1.21
N ILE A 74 8.11 -8.40 -0.71
CA ILE A 74 6.68 -8.06 -0.64
C ILE A 74 6.08 -8.02 -2.03
N SER A 75 6.73 -7.36 -2.99
CA SER A 75 6.23 -7.27 -4.38
C SER A 75 6.05 -8.66 -4.99
N ARG A 76 7.03 -9.54 -4.81
CA ARG A 76 6.95 -10.93 -5.29
C ARG A 76 5.82 -11.69 -4.61
N SER A 77 5.70 -11.59 -3.29
CA SER A 77 4.64 -12.24 -2.52
C SER A 77 3.26 -11.81 -2.98
N LEU A 78 3.02 -10.50 -3.12
CA LEU A 78 1.74 -9.95 -3.56
C LEU A 78 1.42 -10.29 -5.03
N ALA A 79 2.42 -10.30 -5.91
CA ALA A 79 2.22 -10.73 -7.30
C ALA A 79 1.82 -12.21 -7.40
N HIS A 80 2.27 -13.05 -6.48
CA HIS A 80 1.84 -14.46 -6.40
C HIS A 80 0.44 -14.61 -5.80
N GLU A 81 0.11 -13.80 -4.79
CA GLU A 81 -1.21 -13.84 -4.13
C GLU A 81 -2.33 -13.31 -5.04
N PHE A 82 -2.09 -12.17 -5.70
CA PHE A 82 -3.06 -11.50 -6.55
C PHE A 82 -2.83 -11.85 -8.02
N PHE A 83 -3.47 -12.92 -8.49
CA PHE A 83 -3.42 -13.30 -9.90
C PHE A 83 -4.16 -12.30 -10.82
N GLY A 84 -3.69 -12.19 -12.07
CA GLY A 84 -4.38 -11.45 -13.15
C GLY A 84 -3.71 -10.14 -13.57
N ASN A 85 -4.48 -9.26 -14.20
CA ASN A 85 -4.02 -7.94 -14.62
C ASN A 85 -3.99 -6.98 -13.43
N CYS A 86 -2.95 -7.13 -12.61
CA CYS A 86 -2.75 -6.38 -11.39
C CYS A 86 -1.45 -5.57 -11.49
N GLU A 87 -1.50 -4.32 -11.04
CA GLU A 87 -0.33 -3.49 -10.79
C GLU A 87 -0.01 -3.57 -9.30
N VAL A 88 1.24 -3.88 -8.96
CA VAL A 88 1.71 -3.92 -7.57
C VAL A 88 2.68 -2.76 -7.37
N MET A 89 2.35 -1.89 -6.41
CA MET A 89 3.20 -0.78 -5.99
C MET A 89 3.57 -0.99 -4.52
N VAL A 90 4.86 -0.95 -4.21
CA VAL A 90 5.36 -1.08 -2.84
C VAL A 90 6.31 0.09 -2.59
N TRP A 91 6.15 0.77 -1.46
CA TRP A 91 6.90 1.96 -1.11
C TRP A 91 7.27 1.95 0.37
N GLU A 92 8.34 2.68 0.70
CA GLU A 92 8.65 2.99 2.08
C GLU A 92 7.69 4.07 2.60
N SER A 93 7.03 3.78 3.71
CA SER A 93 6.11 4.68 4.41
C SER A 93 6.78 5.26 5.65
N ASP A 94 6.28 6.41 6.10
CA ASP A 94 6.58 6.90 7.44
C ASP A 94 5.64 6.28 8.49
N PHE A 95 5.98 6.53 9.76
CA PHE A 95 5.21 6.08 10.92
C PHE A 95 3.81 6.70 10.96
N ASP A 96 3.68 7.98 10.59
CA ASP A 96 2.42 8.71 10.66
C ASP A 96 1.37 8.13 9.71
N CYS A 97 1.75 7.85 8.46
CA CYS A 97 0.90 7.18 7.49
C CYS A 97 0.52 5.78 7.95
N PHE A 98 1.48 5.00 8.46
CA PHE A 98 1.21 3.66 9.02
C PHE A 98 0.16 3.71 10.14
N MET A 99 0.31 4.64 11.08
CA MET A 99 -0.61 4.80 12.21
C MET A 99 -2.00 5.22 11.77
N TYR A 100 -2.10 6.21 10.87
CA TYR A 100 -3.39 6.67 10.34
C TYR A 100 -4.19 5.52 9.71
N TRP A 101 -3.57 4.72 8.84
CA TRP A 101 -4.23 3.60 8.20
C TRP A 101 -4.59 2.48 9.17
N HIS A 102 -3.70 2.18 10.11
CA HIS A 102 -3.96 1.17 11.14
C HIS A 102 -5.14 1.56 12.06
N GLU A 103 -5.27 2.85 12.41
CA GLU A 103 -6.43 3.36 13.14
C GLU A 103 -7.72 3.30 12.31
N SER A 104 -7.65 3.57 11.01
CA SER A 104 -8.78 3.42 10.09
C SER A 104 -9.29 1.98 10.03
N ILE A 105 -8.38 1.00 9.90
CA ILE A 105 -8.72 -0.43 9.90
C ILE A 105 -9.42 -0.83 11.21
N LYS A 106 -8.85 -0.45 12.36
CA LYS A 106 -9.48 -0.70 13.66
C LYS A 106 -10.88 -0.11 13.75
N SER A 107 -11.08 1.09 13.20
CA SER A 107 -12.38 1.75 13.19
C SER A 107 -13.40 0.99 12.34
N LEU A 108 -12.98 0.44 11.19
CA LEU A 108 -13.82 -0.42 10.34
C LEU A 108 -14.19 -1.75 11.02
N GLU A 109 -13.23 -2.42 11.65
CA GLU A 109 -13.49 -3.65 12.43
C GLU A 109 -14.44 -3.41 13.61
N CYS A 110 -14.29 -2.26 14.29
CA CYS A 110 -15.21 -1.81 15.33
C CYS A 110 -16.62 -1.53 14.79
N MET A 111 -16.78 -1.14 13.53
CA MET A 111 -18.09 -0.97 12.92
C MET A 111 -18.71 -2.34 12.58
N GLU A 112 -17.96 -3.25 11.98
CA GLU A 112 -18.46 -4.58 11.61
C GLU A 112 -18.96 -5.37 12.84
N THR A 113 -18.24 -5.29 13.96
CA THR A 113 -18.66 -5.91 15.23
C THR A 113 -19.95 -5.36 15.82
N ARG A 114 -20.35 -4.13 15.47
CA ARG A 114 -21.64 -3.55 15.89
C ARG A 114 -22.82 -3.98 15.03
N PHE A 115 -22.56 -4.45 13.81
CA PHE A 115 -23.58 -4.93 12.87
C PHE A 115 -23.76 -6.45 12.86
N ARG A 116 -22.89 -7.19 13.58
CA ARG A 116 -23.05 -8.62 13.89
C ARG A 116 -23.84 -8.79 15.18
#